data_AF-A0A1I3K3T4-F1
#
_entry.id   AF-A0A1I3K3T4-F1
#
_cell.length_a   1.000
_cell.length_b   1.000
_cell.length_c   1.000
_cell.angle_alpha   90.00
_cell.angle_beta   90.00
_cell.angle_gamma   90.00
#
_symmetry.space_group_name_H-M   'P 1'
#
loop_
_entity.id
_entity.type
_entity.pdbx_description
1 polymer ?
#
loop_
_entity_poly.entity_id
_entity_poly.type
_entity_poly.pdbx_seq_one_letter_code
_entity_poly.pdbx_strand_id
1 'polypeptide(L)'
;MLVAIVLIGAALPVIVAWLCSHDNAGEPYADQQEGYLRTHPPISDEESLALCDPSIPPHVALTVRDILCDALGVDREIIYPDARLIQDLGAW
;
A
#
# COMPACT_ATOMS: atom_id res chain seq x y z
N MET A 1 42.08 -12.01 -21.53
CA MET A 1 41.12 -10.89 -21.68
C MET A 1 39.77 -11.30 -22.26
N LEU A 2 39.67 -12.30 -23.14
CA LEU A 2 38.38 -12.77 -23.69
C LEU A 2 37.45 -13.45 -22.67
N VAL A 3 38.00 -14.14 -21.67
CA VAL A 3 37.21 -14.87 -20.65
C VAL A 3 36.44 -13.93 -19.70
N ALA A 4 36.96 -12.73 -19.45
CA ALA A 4 36.32 -11.75 -18.57
C ALA A 4 35.06 -11.10 -19.21
N ILE A 5 35.02 -11.00 -20.54
CA ILE A 5 33.90 -10.40 -21.28
C ILE A 5 32.68 -11.35 -21.30
N VAL A 6 32.92 -12.67 -21.38
CA VAL A 6 31.86 -13.68 -21.41
C VAL A 6 31.13 -13.78 -20.06
N LEU A 7 31.85 -13.60 -18.95
CA LEU A 7 31.25 -13.61 -17.61
C LEU A 7 30.32 -12.42 -17.37
N ILE A 8 30.61 -11.25 -17.96
CA ILE A 8 29.74 -10.06 -17.87
C ILE A 8 28.47 -10.27 -18.72
N GLY A 9 28.61 -10.88 -19.89
CA GLY A 9 27.47 -11.18 -20.78
C GLY A 9 26.47 -12.17 -20.19
N ALA A 10 26.92 -13.15 -19.40
CA ALA A 10 26.05 -14.13 -18.74
C ALA A 10 25.42 -13.62 -17.43
N ALA A 11 26.04 -12.64 -16.77
CA ALA A 11 25.52 -12.04 -15.53
C ALA A 11 24.44 -10.98 -15.80
N LEU A 12 24.53 -10.25 -16.92
CA LEU A 12 23.53 -9.26 -17.33
C LEU A 12 22.09 -9.79 -17.38
N PRO A 13 21.77 -10.94 -18.02
CA PRO A 13 20.41 -11.45 -18.03
C PRO A 13 19.93 -11.89 -16.64
N VAL A 14 20.83 -12.33 -15.75
CA VAL A 14 20.49 -12.66 -14.36
C VAL A 14 20.19 -11.40 -13.56
N ILE A 15 20.99 -10.34 -13.72
CA ILE A 15 20.77 -9.05 -13.06
C ILE A 15 19.48 -8.40 -13.57
N VAL A 16 19.24 -8.42 -14.88
CA VAL A 16 17.99 -7.91 -15.48
C VAL A 16 16.80 -8.73 -15.02
N ALA A 17 16.88 -10.07 -15.02
CA ALA A 17 15.81 -10.91 -14.50
C ALA A 17 15.57 -10.69 -12.99
N TRP A 18 16.63 -10.45 -12.20
CA TRP A 18 16.52 -10.14 -10.78
C TRP A 18 15.91 -8.75 -10.54
N LEU A 19 16.29 -7.73 -11.32
CA LEU A 19 15.69 -6.40 -11.28
C LEU A 19 14.21 -6.45 -11.70
N CYS A 20 13.89 -7.12 -12.81
CA CYS A 20 12.51 -7.32 -13.24
C CYS A 20 11.71 -8.11 -12.21
N SER A 21 12.30 -9.13 -11.56
CA SER A 21 11.64 -9.88 -10.50
C SER A 21 11.45 -9.06 -9.22
N HIS A 22 12.31 -8.08 -8.95
CA HIS A 22 12.18 -7.18 -7.82
C HIS A 22 11.05 -6.15 -8.06
N ASP A 23 10.92 -5.64 -9.29
CA ASP A 23 9.82 -4.75 -9.66
C ASP A 23 8.45 -5.45 -9.62
N ASN A 24 8.40 -6.74 -9.97
CA ASN A 24 7.19 -7.56 -9.89
C ASN A 24 6.89 -8.11 -8.49
N ALA A 25 7.74 -7.87 -7.47
CA ALA A 25 7.46 -8.34 -6.11
C ALA A 25 6.29 -7.58 -5.44
N GLY A 26 5.78 -6.51 -6.06
CA GLY A 26 4.60 -5.77 -5.63
C GLY A 26 3.25 -6.41 -6.01
N GLU A 27 3.25 -7.42 -6.90
CA GLU A 27 2.03 -8.08 -7.41
C GLU A 27 1.03 -8.55 -6.34
N PRO A 28 1.43 -9.21 -5.22
CA PRO A 28 0.43 -9.65 -4.23
C PRO A 28 -0.30 -8.49 -3.54
N TYR A 29 0.31 -7.30 -3.45
CA TYR A 29 -0.28 -6.16 -2.75
C TYR A 29 -1.23 -5.35 -3.62
N ALA A 30 -0.95 -5.25 -4.92
CA ALA A 30 -1.85 -4.60 -5.87
C ALA A 30 -3.21 -5.30 -5.90
N ASP A 31 -3.21 -6.64 -5.99
CA ASP A 31 -4.44 -7.44 -5.96
C ASP A 31 -5.20 -7.29 -4.62
N GLN A 32 -4.48 -7.21 -3.50
CA GLN A 32 -5.11 -7.02 -2.18
C GLN A 32 -5.73 -5.63 -2.03
N GLN A 33 -5.05 -4.58 -2.49
CA GLN A 33 -5.55 -3.22 -2.46
C GLN A 33 -6.78 -3.07 -3.37
N GLU A 34 -6.76 -3.66 -4.56
CA GLU A 34 -7.95 -3.70 -5.43
C GLU A 34 -9.13 -4.46 -4.78
N GLY A 35 -8.84 -5.58 -4.10
CA GLY A 35 -9.84 -6.32 -3.33
C GLY A 35 -10.45 -5.51 -2.19
N TYR A 36 -9.61 -4.74 -1.49
CA TYR A 36 -10.04 -3.82 -0.43
C TYR A 36 -10.96 -2.73 -0.98
N LEU A 37 -10.51 -2.00 -2.02
CA LEU A 37 -11.27 -0.90 -2.63
C LEU A 37 -12.61 -1.32 -3.23
N ARG A 38 -12.75 -2.59 -3.64
CA ARG A 38 -14.04 -3.14 -4.09
C ARG A 38 -15.07 -3.29 -2.97
N THR A 39 -14.61 -3.56 -1.75
CA THR A 39 -15.47 -3.77 -0.59
C THR A 39 -15.61 -2.52 0.27
N HIS A 40 -14.71 -1.55 0.10
CA HIS A 40 -14.62 -0.31 0.87
C HIS A 40 -14.69 0.89 -0.08
N PRO A 41 -15.90 1.30 -0.52
CA PRO A 41 -16.05 2.48 -1.35
C PRO A 41 -15.56 3.73 -0.62
N PRO A 42 -15.21 4.82 -1.33
CA PRO A 42 -14.84 6.09 -0.71
C PRO A 42 -15.92 6.58 0.26
N ILE A 43 -15.55 6.94 1.50
CA ILE A 43 -16.47 7.41 2.56
C ILE A 43 -16.17 8.84 3.01
N SER A 44 -17.23 9.58 3.34
CA SER A 44 -17.15 10.93 3.91
C SER A 44 -16.64 10.93 5.36
N ASP A 45 -16.49 12.12 5.93
CA ASP A 45 -16.12 12.28 7.34
C ASP A 45 -17.22 11.84 8.28
N GLU A 46 -18.47 12.18 7.95
CA GLU A 46 -19.62 11.79 8.74
C GLU A 46 -19.79 10.26 8.75
N GLU A 47 -19.58 9.62 7.59
CA GLU A 47 -19.64 8.16 7.47
C GLU A 47 -18.51 7.48 8.23
N SER A 48 -17.27 7.98 8.10
CA SER A 48 -16.14 7.48 8.88
C SER A 48 -16.36 7.60 10.38
N LEU A 49 -16.87 8.76 10.84
CA LEU A 49 -17.18 8.99 12.25
C LEU A 49 -18.32 8.09 12.75
N ALA A 50 -19.29 7.76 11.92
CA ALA A 50 -20.36 6.84 12.27
C ALA A 50 -19.88 5.39 12.47
N LEU A 51 -18.74 5.03 11.86
CA LEU A 51 -18.09 3.72 12.02
C LEU A 51 -17.16 3.67 13.23
N CYS A 52 -16.75 4.82 13.77
CA CYS A 52 -15.90 4.90 14.95
C CYS A 52 -16.66 4.60 16.25
N ASP A 53 -15.93 4.18 17.28
CA ASP A 53 -16.48 4.03 18.62
C ASP A 53 -16.95 5.41 19.15
N PRO A 54 -18.18 5.52 19.69
CA PRO A 54 -18.77 6.80 20.11
C PRO A 54 -18.04 7.46 21.30
N SER A 55 -17.16 6.74 22.00
CA SER A 55 -16.30 7.29 23.05
C SER A 55 -15.11 8.07 22.50
N ILE A 56 -14.78 7.88 21.21
CA ILE A 56 -13.67 8.59 20.56
C ILE A 56 -14.15 9.98 20.13
N PRO A 57 -13.48 11.06 20.58
CA PRO A 57 -13.83 12.40 20.13
C PRO A 57 -13.67 12.52 18.62
N PRO A 58 -14.63 13.13 17.89
CA PRO A 58 -14.58 13.20 16.42
C PRO A 58 -13.29 13.80 15.87
N HIS A 59 -12.77 14.85 16.51
CA HIS A 59 -11.52 15.48 16.09
C HIS A 59 -10.33 14.52 16.16
N VAL A 60 -10.27 13.61 17.14
CA VAL A 60 -9.20 12.62 17.26
C VAL A 60 -9.27 11.62 16.11
N ALA A 61 -10.46 11.10 15.83
CA ALA A 61 -10.66 10.14 14.74
C ALA A 61 -10.25 10.73 13.39
N LEU A 62 -10.67 11.97 13.10
CA LEU A 62 -10.31 12.65 11.85
C LEU A 62 -8.81 12.97 11.78
N THR A 63 -8.18 13.39 12.89
CA THR A 63 -6.73 13.64 12.92
C THR A 63 -5.93 12.37 12.68
N VAL A 64 -6.33 11.23 13.25
CA VAL A 64 -5.67 9.94 12.98
C VAL A 64 -5.80 9.58 11.50
N ARG A 65 -6.98 9.79 10.92
CA ARG A 65 -7.23 9.55 9.50
C ARG A 65 -6.33 10.43 8.61
N ASP A 66 -6.15 11.71 8.95
CA ASP A 66 -5.22 12.62 8.26
C ASP A 66 -3.76 12.13 8.35
N ILE A 67 -3.33 11.72 9.55
CA ILE A 67 -1.97 11.20 9.75
C ILE A 67 -1.73 9.94 8.91
N LEU A 68 -2.71 9.05 8.82
CA LEU A 68 -2.61 7.84 8.01
C LEU A 68 -2.58 8.16 6.51
N CYS A 69 -3.40 9.13 6.06
CA CYS A 69 -3.37 9.63 4.69
C CYS A 69 -1.97 10.16 4.33
N ASP A 70 -1.40 11.01 5.17
CA ASP A 70 -0.07 11.59 4.97
C ASP A 70 1.04 10.54 5.02
N ALA A 71 0.95 9.58 5.95
CA ALA A 71 1.98 8.56 6.14
C ALA A 71 2.00 7.51 5.02
N LEU A 72 0.82 7.15 4.49
CA LEU A 72 0.67 6.07 3.52
C LEU A 72 0.59 6.61 2.07
N GLY A 73 0.36 7.91 1.88
CA GLY A 73 0.18 8.50 0.56
C GLY A 73 -1.09 8.01 -0.15
N VAL A 74 -2.10 7.63 0.63
CA VAL A 74 -3.39 7.11 0.15
C VAL A 74 -4.48 8.15 0.34
N ASP A 75 -5.52 8.10 -0.47
CA ASP A 75 -6.65 9.03 -0.34
C ASP A 75 -7.34 8.85 1.02
N ARG A 76 -7.77 9.96 1.60
CA ARG A 76 -8.39 9.96 2.92
C ARG A 76 -9.70 9.18 2.92
N GLU A 77 -10.45 9.27 1.83
CA GLU A 77 -11.76 8.65 1.63
C GLU A 77 -11.73 7.11 1.69
N ILE A 78 -10.56 6.50 1.48
CA ILE A 78 -10.40 5.03 1.51
C ILE A 78 -9.87 4.50 2.84
N ILE A 79 -9.65 5.36 3.84
CA ILE A 79 -9.21 4.95 5.17
C ILE A 79 -10.42 4.67 6.06
N TYR A 80 -10.68 3.38 6.29
CA TYR A 80 -11.72 2.92 7.21
C TYR A 80 -11.18 2.69 8.62
N PRO A 81 -11.99 2.87 9.68
CA PRO A 81 -11.55 2.63 11.06
C PRO A 81 -11.10 1.19 11.35
N ASP A 82 -11.59 0.21 10.60
CA ASP A 82 -11.24 -1.21 10.72
C ASP A 82 -10.19 -1.70 9.70
N ALA A 83 -9.66 -0.78 8.88
CA ALA A 83 -8.65 -1.11 7.87
C ALA A 83 -7.36 -1.62 8.53
N ARG A 84 -6.80 -2.71 7.99
CA ARG A 84 -5.50 -3.22 8.43
C ARG A 84 -4.40 -2.53 7.65
N LEU A 85 -3.59 -1.74 8.34
CA LEU A 85 -2.56 -0.89 7.73
C LEU A 85 -1.63 -1.63 6.76
N ILE A 86 -1.18 -2.84 7.10
CA ILE A 86 -0.23 -3.60 6.26
C ILE A 86 -0.97 -4.34 5.15
N GLN A 87 -2.01 -5.09 5.49
CA GLN A 87 -2.67 -6.02 4.55
C GLN A 87 -3.61 -5.33 3.56
N ASP A 88 -4.24 -4.22 3.98
CA ASP A 88 -5.26 -3.54 3.20
C ASP A 88 -4.74 -2.23 2.59
N LEU A 89 -3.84 -1.53 3.29
CA LEU A 89 -3.29 -0.24 2.86
C LEU A 89 -1.80 -0.25 2.48
N GLY A 90 -1.11 -1.39 2.62
CA GLY A 90 0.29 -1.51 2.20
C GLY A 90 1.27 -0.61 2.97
N ALA A 91 1.05 -0.39 4.26
CA ALA A 91 1.97 0.35 5.14
C ALA A 91 3.26 -0.45 5.41
N TRP A 92 4.43 0.01 4.96
CA TRP A 92 5.75 -0.59 5.19
C TRP A 92 6.79 0.44 5.61
#